data_AF-A0A1A8QJS5-F1
#
_entry.id   AF-A0A1A8QJS5-F1
#
_cell.length_a   1.000
_cell.length_b   1.000
_cell.length_c   1.000
_cell.angle_alpha   90.00
_cell.angle_beta   90.00
_cell.angle_gamma   90.00
#
_symmetry.space_group_name_H-M   'P 1'
#
loop_
_entity.id
_entity.type
_entity.pdbx_description
1 polymer ?
#
loop_
_entity_poly.entity_id
_entity_poly.type
_entity_poly.pdbx_seq_one_letter_code
_entity_poly.pdbx_strand_id
1 'polypeptide(L)'
;SAYHPSVSDLDYRVLLRFPQRVKNQGTADFLPIKPRYEWEWHSCHQHYHSMEAFSNYDLLDISTGQKVAEGHKASFCLEDTSCDPGVRRRFACTAHTQGLGPGCYDTYHANIDCQWIDITDVPPGDYILKVTVNPSQLVQESDFSNNEL
;
A
#
# COMPACT_ATOMS: atom_id res chain seq x y z
N SER A 1 2.52 22.16 3.22
CA SER A 1 3.06 21.01 2.46
C SER A 1 4.51 20.74 2.82
N ALA A 2 4.87 19.47 3.08
CA ALA A 2 6.22 19.02 3.45
C ALA A 2 7.30 19.29 2.38
N TYR A 3 6.91 19.65 1.17
CA TYR A 3 7.80 20.03 0.08
C TYR A 3 8.03 21.55 -0.03
N HIS A 4 7.48 22.33 0.91
CA HIS A 4 7.65 23.77 0.89
C HIS A 4 9.05 24.13 1.44
N PRO A 5 9.80 25.03 0.77
CA PRO A 5 11.18 25.36 1.17
C PRO A 5 11.31 26.11 2.52
N SER A 6 10.20 26.32 3.24
CA SER A 6 10.13 27.06 4.50
C SER A 6 9.79 26.19 5.71
N VAL A 7 9.92 24.86 5.60
CA VAL A 7 9.63 23.95 6.71
C VAL A 7 10.64 24.16 7.85
N SER A 8 10.14 24.43 9.04
CA SER A 8 10.95 24.61 10.26
C SER A 8 10.87 23.36 11.16
N ASP A 9 11.85 23.17 12.06
CA ASP A 9 11.85 22.08 13.05
C ASP A 9 10.65 22.10 14.03
N LEU A 10 9.81 23.15 13.99
CA LEU A 10 8.60 23.30 14.80
C LEU A 10 7.31 22.94 14.05
N ASP A 11 7.40 22.54 12.78
CA ASP A 11 6.22 22.20 11.98
C ASP A 11 5.71 20.80 12.33
N TYR A 12 4.44 20.70 12.69
CA TYR A 12 3.78 19.42 12.96
C TYR A 12 3.14 18.86 11.68
N ARG A 13 3.13 17.53 11.56
CA ARG A 13 2.39 16.83 10.50
C ARG A 13 1.20 16.08 11.08
N VAL A 14 0.08 16.15 10.40
CA VAL A 14 -1.12 15.37 10.73
C VAL A 14 -1.21 14.21 9.76
N LEU A 15 -1.02 12.99 10.26
CA LEU A 15 -0.97 11.78 9.44
C LEU A 15 -2.18 10.90 9.70
N LEU A 16 -3.02 10.70 8.69
CA LEU A 16 -4.11 9.74 8.73
C LEU A 16 -3.56 8.33 8.53
N ARG A 17 -3.36 7.61 9.63
CA ARG A 17 -2.84 6.23 9.64
C ARG A 17 -3.99 5.21 9.67
N PHE A 18 -3.87 4.14 8.91
CA PHE A 18 -4.86 3.06 8.87
C PHE A 18 -4.19 1.73 8.47
N PRO A 19 -4.70 0.57 8.94
CA PRO A 19 -4.21 -0.71 8.49
C PRO A 19 -4.75 -1.04 7.09
N GLN A 20 -3.99 -1.81 6.33
CA GLN A 20 -4.42 -2.41 5.06
C GLN A 20 -4.26 -3.92 5.15
N ARG A 21 -5.23 -4.66 4.62
CA ARG A 21 -5.13 -6.11 4.46
C ARG A 21 -5.63 -6.49 3.08
N VAL A 22 -4.74 -7.02 2.25
CA VAL A 22 -5.04 -7.48 0.89
C VAL A 22 -5.06 -8.99 0.88
N LYS A 23 -6.08 -9.60 0.27
CA LYS A 23 -6.18 -11.06 0.12
C LYS A 23 -5.99 -11.42 -1.34
N ASN A 24 -5.16 -12.43 -1.62
CA ASN A 24 -5.22 -13.09 -2.92
C ASN A 24 -6.40 -14.09 -2.92
N GLN A 25 -7.51 -13.67 -3.52
CA GLN A 25 -8.71 -14.48 -3.73
C GLN A 25 -8.68 -15.30 -5.01
N GLY A 26 -7.64 -15.10 -5.85
CA GLY A 26 -7.45 -15.83 -7.09
C GLY A 26 -6.93 -17.26 -6.86
N THR A 27 -6.59 -17.91 -7.97
CA THR A 27 -6.13 -19.31 -8.00
C THR A 27 -4.64 -19.46 -8.27
N ALA A 28 -3.93 -18.36 -8.55
CA ALA A 28 -2.51 -18.32 -8.87
C ALA A 28 -1.78 -17.31 -7.97
N ASP A 29 -0.45 -17.46 -7.90
CA ASP A 29 0.40 -16.55 -7.13
C ASP A 29 0.36 -15.15 -7.74
N PHE A 30 0.13 -14.15 -6.89
CA PHE A 30 0.33 -12.76 -7.27
C PHE A 30 1.83 -12.48 -7.14
N LEU A 31 2.50 -12.31 -8.27
CA LEU A 31 3.96 -12.13 -8.33
C LEU A 31 4.31 -10.73 -8.85
N PRO A 32 5.38 -10.11 -8.31
CA PRO A 32 5.86 -8.85 -8.85
C PRO A 32 6.41 -9.03 -10.27
N ILE A 33 6.16 -8.03 -11.13
CA ILE A 33 6.67 -8.05 -12.52
C ILE A 33 8.13 -7.63 -12.59
N LYS A 34 8.56 -6.70 -11.73
CA LYS A 34 9.94 -6.22 -11.73
C LYS A 34 10.85 -7.40 -11.40
N PRO A 35 11.85 -7.71 -12.24
CA PRO A 35 12.84 -8.72 -11.91
C PRO A 35 13.62 -8.28 -10.67
N ARG A 36 14.17 -9.25 -9.92
CA ARG A 36 14.78 -9.00 -8.61
C ARG A 36 15.88 -7.94 -8.60
N TYR A 37 16.61 -7.76 -9.71
CA TYR A 37 17.67 -6.76 -9.81
C TYR A 37 17.14 -5.31 -9.92
N GLU A 38 15.84 -5.12 -10.16
CA GLU A 38 15.15 -3.82 -10.19
C GLU A 38 14.38 -3.53 -8.89
N TRP A 39 14.49 -4.40 -7.88
CA TRP A 39 13.84 -4.16 -6.60
C TRP A 39 14.58 -3.08 -5.82
N GLU A 40 13.82 -2.16 -5.24
CA GLU A 40 14.37 -1.01 -4.53
C GLU A 40 14.47 -1.30 -3.04
N TRP A 41 15.62 -1.00 -2.43
CA TRP A 41 15.80 -1.15 -0.99
C TRP A 41 15.16 0.04 -0.26
N HIS A 42 14.27 -0.26 0.68
CA HIS A 42 13.60 0.78 1.46
C HIS A 42 14.20 0.86 2.87
N SER A 43 14.98 1.91 3.12
CA SER A 43 15.72 2.10 4.38
C SER A 43 14.81 2.21 5.60
N CYS A 44 13.59 2.73 5.47
CA CYS A 44 12.65 2.80 6.58
C CYS A 44 12.17 1.41 7.04
N HIS A 45 12.12 0.43 6.13
CA HIS A 45 11.54 -0.90 6.40
C HIS A 45 12.56 -2.03 6.41
N GLN A 46 13.82 -1.73 6.05
CA GLN A 46 14.93 -2.68 6.05
C GLN A 46 14.66 -3.94 5.21
N HIS A 47 13.98 -3.77 4.07
CA HIS A 47 13.79 -4.82 3.08
C HIS A 47 13.64 -4.24 1.66
N TYR A 48 13.71 -5.12 0.66
CA TYR A 48 13.44 -4.76 -0.73
C TYR A 48 11.94 -4.66 -0.99
N HIS A 49 11.57 -3.77 -1.88
CA HIS A 49 10.23 -3.71 -2.42
C HIS A 49 10.21 -4.11 -3.89
N SER A 50 9.26 -4.97 -4.25
CA SER A 50 9.17 -5.57 -5.58
C SER A 50 8.15 -4.88 -6.50
N MET A 51 7.42 -3.92 -5.97
CA MET A 51 6.48 -3.07 -6.69
C MET A 51 6.62 -1.62 -6.23
N GLU A 52 6.54 -0.69 -7.19
CA GLU A 52 6.59 0.76 -6.95
C GLU A 52 5.26 1.29 -6.39
N ALA A 53 4.13 0.77 -6.85
CA ALA A 53 2.82 1.07 -6.28
C ALA A 53 1.97 -0.19 -6.22
N PHE A 54 1.88 -0.81 -5.04
CA PHE A 54 0.92 -1.90 -4.81
C PHE A 54 -0.47 -1.37 -4.48
N SER A 55 -0.59 -0.21 -3.83
CA SER A 55 -1.87 0.45 -3.63
C SER A 55 -1.75 1.97 -3.55
N ASN A 56 -2.78 2.65 -4.04
CA ASN A 56 -2.96 4.10 -3.90
C ASN A 56 -3.96 4.41 -2.79
N TYR A 57 -3.69 5.49 -2.05
CA TYR A 57 -4.57 6.00 -1.00
C TYR A 57 -4.99 7.42 -1.35
N ASP A 58 -6.26 7.59 -1.66
CA ASP A 58 -6.81 8.90 -1.99
C ASP A 58 -7.78 9.34 -0.90
N LEU A 59 -7.71 10.61 -0.52
CA LEU A 59 -8.74 11.27 0.28
C LEU A 59 -9.56 12.14 -0.66
N LEU A 60 -10.86 11.84 -0.78
CA LEU A 60 -11.78 12.52 -1.67
C LEU A 60 -12.76 13.38 -0.87
N ASP A 61 -13.03 14.60 -1.35
CA ASP A 61 -14.10 15.43 -0.81
C ASP A 61 -15.47 14.81 -1.11
N ILE A 62 -16.32 14.66 -0.09
CA ILE A 62 -17.60 13.95 -0.25
C ILE A 62 -18.57 14.67 -1.19
N SER A 63 -18.48 15.99 -1.31
CA SER A 63 -19.43 16.82 -2.05
C SER A 63 -19.09 16.89 -3.54
N THR A 64 -17.80 16.91 -3.86
CA THR A 64 -17.27 17.08 -5.22
C THR A 64 -16.71 15.78 -5.81
N GLY A 65 -16.38 14.80 -4.96
CA GLY A 65 -15.65 13.60 -5.34
C GLY A 65 -14.19 13.87 -5.76
N GLN A 66 -13.69 15.10 -5.61
CA GLN A 66 -12.33 15.45 -6.00
C GLN A 66 -11.30 15.02 -4.97
N LYS A 67 -10.13 14.59 -5.45
CA LYS A 67 -8.99 14.27 -4.59
C LYS A 67 -8.47 15.54 -3.91
N VAL A 68 -8.44 15.52 -2.58
CA VAL A 68 -7.95 16.63 -1.74
C VAL A 68 -6.61 16.33 -1.08
N ALA A 69 -6.30 15.05 -0.89
CA ALA A 69 -4.99 14.59 -0.47
C ALA A 69 -4.70 13.23 -1.07
N GLU A 70 -3.42 12.94 -1.25
CA GLU A 70 -2.93 11.67 -1.73
C GLU A 70 -1.88 11.17 -0.75
N GLY A 71 -2.03 9.91 -0.35
CA GLY A 71 -0.98 9.16 0.28
C GLY A 71 -0.47 8.15 -0.73
N HIS A 72 0.85 8.00 -0.76
CA HIS A 72 1.44 6.85 -1.42
C HIS A 72 2.06 5.98 -0.36
N LYS A 73 1.70 4.71 -0.39
CA LYS A 73 2.64 3.70 0.08
C LYS A 73 3.48 3.30 -1.13
N ALA A 74 4.53 4.10 -1.32
CA ALA A 74 5.33 4.18 -2.53
C ALA A 74 6.21 2.96 -2.79
N SER A 75 6.01 1.84 -2.07
CA SER A 75 6.54 0.53 -2.42
C SER A 75 6.27 -0.50 -1.31
N PHE A 76 6.08 -1.75 -1.69
CA PHE A 76 5.63 -2.84 -0.81
C PHE A 76 6.50 -4.07 -0.95
N CYS A 77 6.66 -4.79 0.15
CA CYS A 77 7.08 -6.17 0.08
C CYS A 77 5.85 -7.09 -0.04
N LEU A 78 5.79 -7.93 -1.07
CA LEU A 78 4.71 -8.91 -1.15
C LEU A 78 5.08 -10.13 -0.31
N GLU A 79 4.32 -10.40 0.75
CA GLU A 79 4.50 -11.60 1.58
C GLU A 79 3.19 -12.21 2.11
N ASP A 80 3.27 -13.49 2.46
CA ASP A 80 2.17 -14.20 3.10
C ASP A 80 2.16 -13.92 4.63
N THR A 81 1.68 -12.76 5.05
CA THR A 81 1.60 -12.39 6.48
C THR A 81 0.69 -13.30 7.30
N SER A 82 -0.37 -13.83 6.69
CA SER A 82 -1.30 -14.83 7.24
C SER A 82 -2.02 -15.55 6.10
N CYS A 83 -2.61 -16.71 6.36
CA CYS A 83 -3.38 -17.43 5.35
C CYS A 83 -4.62 -18.09 5.96
N ASP A 84 -5.57 -18.45 5.10
CA ASP A 84 -6.73 -19.25 5.49
C ASP A 84 -6.30 -20.60 6.10
N PRO A 85 -7.14 -21.23 6.95
CA PRO A 85 -6.80 -22.51 7.58
C PRO A 85 -6.41 -23.59 6.56
N GLY A 86 -5.30 -24.28 6.81
CA GLY A 86 -4.77 -25.32 5.93
C GLY A 86 -3.89 -24.80 4.78
N VAL A 87 -3.82 -23.48 4.56
CA VAL A 87 -2.92 -22.88 3.56
C VAL A 87 -1.57 -22.55 4.21
N ARG A 88 -0.48 -22.99 3.58
CA ARG A 88 0.89 -22.73 4.05
C ARG A 88 1.46 -21.47 3.38
N ARG A 89 2.06 -20.60 4.20
CA ARG A 89 2.85 -19.44 3.74
C ARG A 89 4.05 -19.88 2.91
N ARG A 90 4.33 -19.18 1.82
CA ARG A 90 5.42 -19.44 0.88
C ARG A 90 6.29 -18.22 0.63
N PHE A 91 5.72 -17.02 0.62
CA PHE A 91 6.44 -15.78 0.36
C PHE A 91 6.75 -15.03 1.65
N ALA A 92 7.96 -14.50 1.73
CA ALA A 92 8.44 -13.73 2.88
C ALA A 92 9.50 -12.73 2.41
N CYS A 93 9.41 -11.49 2.88
CA CYS A 93 10.36 -10.43 2.52
C CYS A 93 11.81 -10.81 2.85
N THR A 94 11.99 -11.50 3.97
CA THR A 94 13.31 -11.94 4.48
C THR A 94 13.87 -13.15 3.73
N ALA A 95 13.03 -13.91 3.02
CA ALA A 95 13.44 -15.09 2.26
C ALA A 95 13.91 -14.75 0.84
N HIS A 96 13.90 -13.47 0.46
CA HIS A 96 14.23 -12.96 -0.87
C HIS A 96 13.37 -13.48 -2.03
N THR A 97 12.18 -14.01 -1.72
CA THR A 97 11.14 -14.36 -2.68
C THR A 97 9.86 -13.67 -2.24
N GLN A 98 9.35 -12.77 -3.09
CA GLN A 98 8.16 -11.99 -2.82
C GLN A 98 7.01 -12.45 -3.71
N GLY A 99 5.82 -12.34 -3.16
CA GLY A 99 4.56 -12.71 -3.79
C GLY A 99 3.46 -12.85 -2.75
N LEU A 100 2.24 -13.08 -3.21
CA LEU A 100 1.10 -13.37 -2.35
C LEU A 100 0.40 -14.62 -2.87
N GLY A 101 0.42 -15.69 -2.07
CA GLY A 101 -0.14 -16.98 -2.45
C GLY A 101 -1.68 -16.99 -2.39
N PRO A 102 -2.36 -17.84 -3.18
CA PRO A 102 -3.81 -18.04 -3.09
C PRO A 102 -4.27 -18.36 -1.67
N GLY A 103 -5.29 -17.65 -1.18
CA GLY A 103 -5.81 -17.81 0.18
C GLY A 103 -4.92 -17.21 1.28
N CYS A 104 -3.82 -16.54 0.91
CA CYS A 104 -3.01 -15.76 1.83
C CYS A 104 -3.36 -14.27 1.79
N TYR A 105 -2.91 -13.57 2.82
CA TYR A 105 -3.12 -12.14 3.03
C TYR A 105 -1.77 -11.46 3.21
N ASP A 106 -1.65 -10.28 2.63
CA ASP A 106 -0.60 -9.33 2.95
C ASP A 106 -1.20 -8.21 3.82
N THR A 107 -0.69 -8.05 5.03
CA THR A 107 -1.27 -7.20 6.08
C THR A 107 -0.26 -6.16 6.53
N TYR A 108 -0.60 -4.90 6.31
CA TYR A 108 0.17 -3.75 6.78
C TYR A 108 -0.55 -3.07 7.95
N HIS A 109 0.11 -3.03 9.09
CA HIS A 109 -0.39 -2.35 10.27
C HIS A 109 -0.22 -0.82 10.17
N ALA A 110 -1.10 -0.07 10.83
CA ALA A 110 -1.11 1.41 10.82
C ALA A 110 0.14 2.06 11.42
N ASN A 111 0.90 1.32 12.24
CA ASN A 111 2.15 1.77 12.84
C ASN A 111 3.37 1.60 11.92
N ILE A 112 3.22 0.91 10.78
CA ILE A 112 4.31 0.75 9.81
C ILE A 112 4.59 2.11 9.16
N ASP A 113 5.86 2.39 8.90
CA ASP A 113 6.24 3.60 8.19
C ASP A 113 5.64 3.65 6.77
N CYS A 114 5.45 4.86 6.27
CA CYS A 114 4.78 5.17 5.01
C CYS A 114 3.34 4.59 4.85
N GLN A 115 2.66 4.21 5.95
CA GLN A 115 1.27 3.75 5.98
C GLN A 115 0.32 4.89 6.41
N TRP A 116 0.25 5.98 5.62
CA TRP A 116 -0.61 7.12 5.93
C TRP A 116 -0.88 8.01 4.72
N ILE A 117 -1.94 8.82 4.84
CA ILE A 117 -2.12 10.04 4.03
C ILE A 117 -1.70 11.23 4.89
N ASP A 118 -0.86 12.12 4.35
CA ASP A 118 -0.53 13.39 4.99
C ASP A 118 -1.71 14.36 4.80
N ILE A 119 -2.39 14.69 5.89
CA ILE A 119 -3.59 15.54 5.91
C ILE A 119 -3.31 16.88 6.59
N THR A 120 -2.04 17.28 6.70
CA THR A 120 -1.64 18.51 7.41
C THR A 120 -2.35 19.76 6.88
N ASP A 121 -2.56 19.83 5.56
CA ASP A 121 -3.19 20.97 4.88
C ASP A 121 -4.69 20.73 4.56
N VAL A 122 -5.28 19.61 5.02
CA VAL A 122 -6.69 19.28 4.78
C VAL A 122 -7.57 19.85 5.89
N PRO A 123 -8.54 20.74 5.58
CA PRO A 123 -9.42 21.30 6.60
C PRO A 123 -10.37 20.23 7.19
N PRO A 124 -10.93 20.45 8.39
CA PRO A 124 -11.96 19.57 8.92
C PRO A 124 -13.19 19.50 8.00
N GLY A 125 -13.74 18.30 7.79
CA GLY A 125 -14.87 18.05 6.91
C GLY A 125 -15.16 16.56 6.77
N ASP A 126 -16.14 16.25 5.92
CA ASP A 126 -16.51 14.87 5.58
C ASP A 126 -15.79 14.46 4.29
N TYR A 127 -15.07 13.34 4.36
CA TYR A 127 -14.24 12.84 3.28
C TYR A 127 -14.45 11.34 3.07
N ILE A 128 -14.16 10.87 1.86
CA ILE A 128 -14.11 9.45 1.51
C ILE A 128 -12.64 9.04 1.44
N LEU A 129 -12.26 8.05 2.25
CA LEU A 129 -11.00 7.34 2.07
C LEU A 129 -11.20 6.30 0.98
N LYS A 130 -10.49 6.45 -0.13
CA LYS A 130 -10.48 5.49 -1.22
C LYS A 130 -9.14 4.74 -1.24
N VAL A 131 -9.19 3.42 -1.30
CA VAL A 131 -8.00 2.56 -1.42
C VAL A 131 -8.12 1.72 -2.68
N THR A 132 -7.16 1.87 -3.59
CA THR A 132 -7.10 1.05 -4.82
C THR A 132 -5.86 0.17 -4.81
N VAL A 133 -6.04 -1.15 -4.89
CA VAL A 133 -4.96 -2.14 -5.02
C VAL A 133 -4.63 -2.38 -6.49
N ASN A 134 -3.34 -2.58 -6.81
CA ASN A 134 -2.83 -2.75 -8.18
C ASN A 134 -3.43 -1.73 -9.18
N PRO A 135 -3.36 -0.41 -8.87
CA PRO A 135 -4.10 0.62 -9.59
C PRO A 135 -3.70 0.73 -11.07
N SER A 136 -2.44 0.45 -11.39
CA SER A 136 -1.93 0.45 -12.77
C SER A 136 -2.16 -0.86 -13.50
N GLN A 137 -2.79 -1.85 -12.85
CA GLN A 137 -3.09 -3.17 -13.40
C GLN A 137 -1.87 -3.84 -14.03
N LEU A 138 -0.69 -3.61 -13.43
CA LEU A 138 0.56 -4.16 -13.95
C LEU A 138 0.49 -5.68 -13.80
N VAL A 139 0.18 -6.16 -12.59
CA VAL A 139 0.04 -7.59 -12.33
C VAL A 139 -1.34 -8.05 -12.81
N GLN A 140 -1.39 -9.18 -13.51
CA GLN A 140 -2.66 -9.73 -14.00
C GLN A 140 -3.46 -10.34 -12.85
N GLU A 141 -4.75 -10.03 -12.82
CA GLU A 141 -5.71 -10.55 -11.85
C GLU A 141 -6.91 -11.15 -12.58
N SER A 142 -7.61 -12.10 -11.96
CA SER A 142 -8.81 -12.70 -12.54
C SER A 142 -10.01 -11.76 -12.53
N ASP A 143 -9.99 -10.76 -11.66
CA ASP A 143 -11.02 -9.75 -11.47
C ASP A 143 -10.34 -8.48 -10.96
N PHE A 144 -10.60 -7.34 -11.60
CA PHE A 144 -10.12 -6.02 -11.17
C PHE A 144 -11.24 -5.17 -10.57
N SER A 145 -12.49 -5.64 -10.62
CA SER A 145 -13.67 -4.89 -10.14
C SER A 145 -13.77 -4.81 -8.62
N ASN A 146 -12.98 -5.63 -7.91
CA ASN A 146 -12.90 -5.72 -6.46
C ASN A 146 -11.61 -5.09 -5.89
N ASN A 147 -10.88 -4.31 -6.69
CA ASN A 147 -9.61 -3.68 -6.28
C ASN A 147 -9.80 -2.36 -5.50
N GLU A 148 -11.02 -1.85 -5.42
CA GLU A 148 -11.33 -0.57 -4.77
C GLU A 148 -12.20 -0.76 -3.53
N LEU A 149 -11.80 -0.11 -2.44
CA LEU A 149 -12.59 0.11 -1.23
C LEU A 149 -12.88 1.60 -1.07
#